data_AF-A0A843EJ15-F1
#
_entry.id   AF-A0A843EJ15-F1
#
_cell.length_a   1.000
_cell.length_b   1.000
_cell.length_c   1.000
_cell.angle_alpha   90.00
_cell.angle_beta   90.00
_cell.angle_gamma   90.00
#
_symmetry.space_group_name_H-M   'P 1'
#
loop_
_entity.id
_entity.type
_entity.pdbx_description
1 polymer ?
#
loop_
_entity_poly.entity_id
_entity_poly.type
_entity_poly.pdbx_seq_one_letter_code
_entity_poly.pdbx_strand_id
1 'polypeptide(L)'
;MAEDESKGQKLAKELLMKPKNVGEAGPELLQKASEFCEGYKAFLCNKPERAVVDYSIPILKEHGYTEFEMGRKYGPGEKLYYNNRGKALIMMTVGKRPVADGFRLAVAHTDSPRLDVKPNPLYEDTEMAYFKTHYYGGIKKYQWTTIPLSLHGVIKKVDGTTVKVNIGEEEGDPLFCITDLLPHLARNQMEKPASKVIEGEQLNILMGCWPFADEKVSEKVKLNIMSMLNEKYGIVESDFLSAELCAVPAYKPQDYGLDRSMIGAYGQDDSVSAYAAFAAELDAKDPDFTTITVFTDKEETGSDGNTGMQSLFL
;
A
#
# COMPACT_ATOMS: atom_id res chain seq x y z
N MET A 1 -49.91 -21.27 22.47
CA MET A 1 -50.11 -19.90 22.98
C MET A 1 -48.80 -19.17 22.76
N ALA A 2 -48.76 -18.17 21.89
CA ALA A 2 -47.61 -17.27 21.83
C ALA A 2 -47.62 -16.46 23.13
N GLU A 3 -46.55 -16.55 23.92
CA GLU A 3 -46.42 -15.69 25.11
C GLU A 3 -46.37 -14.24 24.64
N ASP A 4 -47.25 -13.41 25.21
CA ASP A 4 -47.29 -11.97 24.91
C ASP A 4 -45.95 -11.33 25.27
N GLU A 5 -45.35 -10.62 24.31
CA GLU A 5 -44.07 -9.95 24.52
C GLU A 5 -44.13 -8.97 25.69
N SER A 6 -43.14 -9.05 26.57
CA SER A 6 -43.05 -8.20 27.75
C SER A 6 -42.91 -6.72 27.37
N LYS A 7 -43.31 -5.83 28.30
CA LYS A 7 -43.14 -4.37 28.13
C LYS A 7 -41.68 -4.00 27.81
N GLY A 8 -40.72 -4.71 28.38
CA GLY A 8 -39.29 -4.53 28.10
C GLY A 8 -38.88 -4.98 26.69
N GLN A 9 -39.43 -6.09 26.18
CA GLN A 9 -39.17 -6.55 24.81
C GLN A 9 -39.73 -5.59 23.75
N LYS A 10 -40.91 -5.01 24.00
CA LYS A 10 -41.53 -4.00 23.14
C LYS A 10 -40.70 -2.72 23.12
N LEU A 11 -40.31 -2.22 24.30
CA LEU A 11 -39.48 -1.02 24.42
C LEU A 11 -38.09 -1.21 23.80
N ALA A 12 -37.48 -2.39 23.94
CA ALA A 12 -36.20 -2.70 23.33
C ALA A 12 -36.27 -2.76 21.79
N LYS A 13 -37.38 -3.25 21.21
CA LYS A 13 -37.59 -3.21 19.75
C LYS A 13 -37.77 -1.79 19.21
N GLU A 14 -38.36 -0.91 20.02
CA GLU A 14 -38.60 0.49 19.65
C GLU A 14 -37.34 1.35 19.79
N LEU A 15 -36.56 1.13 20.85
CA LEU A 15 -35.48 2.03 21.23
C LEU A 15 -34.06 1.53 20.90
N LEU A 16 -33.86 0.22 20.73
CA LEU A 16 -32.52 -0.34 20.51
C LEU A 16 -32.31 -0.74 19.06
N MET A 17 -31.15 -0.34 18.51
CA MET A 17 -30.67 -0.87 17.23
C MET A 17 -30.40 -2.38 17.38
N LYS A 18 -30.85 -3.16 16.40
CA LYS A 18 -30.52 -4.58 16.28
C LYS A 18 -29.56 -4.76 15.10
N PRO A 19 -28.24 -4.75 15.32
CA PRO A 19 -27.30 -5.00 14.24
C PRO A 19 -27.54 -6.41 13.70
N LYS A 20 -27.66 -6.53 12.38
CA LYS A 20 -27.73 -7.82 11.70
C LYS A 20 -26.36 -8.16 11.16
N ASN A 21 -26.00 -9.44 11.21
CA ASN A 21 -24.80 -9.91 10.54
C ASN A 21 -25.00 -9.78 9.03
N VAL A 22 -24.01 -9.25 8.30
CA VAL A 22 -24.09 -9.15 6.83
C VAL A 22 -24.23 -10.53 6.17
N GLY A 23 -23.71 -11.59 6.79
CA GLY A 23 -23.89 -12.99 6.38
C GLY A 23 -25.33 -13.50 6.48
N GLU A 24 -26.22 -12.82 7.21
CA GLU A 24 -27.65 -13.09 7.19
C GLU A 24 -28.38 -12.40 6.04
N ALA A 25 -27.66 -11.62 5.22
CA ALA A 25 -28.22 -11.07 4.00
C ALA A 25 -28.57 -12.19 3.00
N GLY A 26 -29.51 -11.90 2.09
CA GLY A 26 -29.88 -12.84 1.04
C GLY A 26 -28.68 -13.21 0.16
N PRO A 27 -28.69 -14.40 -0.47
CA PRO A 27 -27.57 -14.92 -1.26
C PRO A 27 -27.13 -13.98 -2.39
N GLU A 28 -28.06 -13.19 -2.94
CA GLU A 28 -27.77 -12.21 -3.98
C GLU A 28 -26.82 -11.09 -3.50
N LEU A 29 -27.01 -10.58 -2.27
CA LEU A 29 -26.13 -9.53 -1.74
C LEU A 29 -24.74 -10.07 -1.45
N LEU A 30 -24.66 -11.29 -0.89
CA LEU A 30 -23.39 -11.95 -0.62
C LEU A 30 -22.62 -12.22 -1.91
N GLN A 31 -23.30 -12.62 -2.98
CA GLN A 31 -22.66 -12.79 -4.29
C GLN A 31 -22.10 -11.45 -4.82
N LYS A 32 -22.88 -10.37 -4.77
CA LYS A 32 -22.42 -9.04 -5.18
C LYS A 32 -21.23 -8.55 -4.36
N ALA A 33 -21.24 -8.82 -3.05
CA ALA A 33 -20.12 -8.51 -2.16
C ALA A 33 -18.87 -9.31 -2.55
N SER A 34 -18.99 -10.60 -2.85
CA SER A 34 -17.87 -11.42 -3.32
C SER A 34 -17.30 -10.93 -4.65
N GLU A 35 -18.14 -10.53 -5.60
CA GLU A 35 -17.70 -9.97 -6.88
C GLU A 35 -16.98 -8.62 -6.69
N PHE A 36 -17.49 -7.76 -5.81
CA PHE A 36 -16.84 -6.49 -5.44
C PHE A 36 -15.45 -6.72 -4.82
N CYS A 37 -15.33 -7.77 -4.00
CA CYS A 37 -14.10 -8.19 -3.33
C CYS A 37 -13.01 -8.69 -4.30
N GLU A 38 -13.35 -9.18 -5.49
CA GLU A 38 -12.34 -9.54 -6.50
C GLU A 38 -11.61 -8.29 -7.02
N GLY A 39 -12.34 -7.21 -7.29
CA GLY A 39 -11.72 -5.93 -7.64
C GLY A 39 -10.90 -5.35 -6.48
N TYR A 40 -11.34 -5.55 -5.23
CA TYR A 40 -10.56 -5.14 -4.06
C TYR A 40 -9.24 -5.91 -3.95
N LYS A 41 -9.26 -7.23 -4.17
CA LYS A 41 -8.02 -8.03 -4.23
C LYS A 41 -7.09 -7.55 -5.35
N ALA A 42 -7.62 -7.18 -6.51
CA ALA A 42 -6.82 -6.60 -7.59
C ALA A 42 -6.21 -5.25 -7.20
N PHE A 43 -6.96 -4.39 -6.49
CA PHE A 43 -6.46 -3.12 -5.96
C PHE A 43 -5.32 -3.34 -4.94
N LEU A 44 -5.49 -4.29 -4.00
CA LEU A 44 -4.50 -4.64 -2.97
C LEU A 44 -3.20 -5.25 -3.51
N CYS A 45 -3.16 -5.71 -4.76
CA CYS A 45 -1.90 -6.11 -5.41
C CYS A 45 -0.94 -4.92 -5.60
N ASN A 46 -1.45 -3.68 -5.53
CA ASN A 46 -0.70 -2.45 -5.70
C ASN A 46 -0.35 -1.90 -4.32
N LYS A 47 0.81 -2.30 -3.80
CA LYS A 47 1.13 -2.19 -2.37
C LYS A 47 1.53 -0.78 -1.91
N PRO A 48 2.58 -0.14 -2.47
CA PRO A 48 2.90 1.24 -2.09
C PRO A 48 1.95 2.24 -2.77
N GLU A 49 1.86 3.43 -2.20
CA GLU A 49 1.02 4.54 -2.66
C GLU A 49 1.25 4.86 -4.15
N ARG A 50 2.50 4.77 -4.62
CA ARG A 50 2.85 4.98 -6.03
C ARG A 50 2.21 3.94 -6.94
N ALA A 51 2.20 2.67 -6.52
CA ALA A 51 1.60 1.60 -7.29
C ALA A 51 0.07 1.76 -7.35
N VAL A 52 -0.57 2.20 -6.26
CA VAL A 52 -2.00 2.51 -6.23
C VAL A 52 -2.34 3.61 -7.24
N VAL A 53 -1.58 4.72 -7.24
CA VAL A 53 -1.79 5.80 -8.21
C VAL A 53 -1.60 5.32 -9.66
N ASP A 54 -0.53 4.56 -9.92
CA ASP A 54 -0.25 3.99 -11.25
C ASP A 54 -1.35 3.02 -11.71
N TYR A 55 -1.98 2.28 -10.79
CA TYR A 55 -3.10 1.39 -11.06
C TYR A 55 -4.40 2.17 -11.32
N SER A 56 -4.69 3.21 -10.54
CA SER A 56 -5.95 3.95 -10.62
C SER A 56 -6.06 4.83 -11.86
N ILE A 57 -4.99 5.49 -12.31
CA ILE A 57 -5.06 6.46 -13.42
C ILE A 57 -5.56 5.85 -14.75
N PRO A 58 -5.07 4.68 -15.21
CA PRO A 58 -5.61 4.04 -16.40
C PRO A 58 -7.11 3.73 -16.28
N ILE A 59 -7.55 3.20 -15.14
CA ILE A 59 -8.96 2.87 -14.88
C ILE A 59 -9.82 4.15 -14.91
N LEU A 60 -9.34 5.23 -14.31
CA LEU A 60 -10.01 6.53 -14.35
C LEU A 60 -10.20 7.01 -15.80
N LYS A 61 -9.15 6.94 -16.63
CA LYS A 61 -9.22 7.34 -18.04
C LYS A 61 -10.24 6.51 -18.82
N GLU A 62 -10.29 5.20 -18.57
CA GLU A 62 -11.31 4.31 -19.16
C GLU A 62 -12.74 4.69 -18.76
N HIS A 63 -12.91 5.26 -17.57
CA HIS A 63 -14.19 5.77 -17.06
C HIS A 63 -14.47 7.23 -17.42
N GLY A 64 -13.71 7.80 -18.37
CA GLY A 64 -13.92 9.15 -18.90
C GLY A 64 -13.34 10.28 -18.07
N TYR A 65 -12.49 9.97 -17.08
CA TYR A 65 -11.79 10.99 -16.32
C TYR A 65 -10.65 11.63 -17.13
N THR A 66 -10.51 12.94 -17.01
CA THR A 66 -9.42 13.72 -17.62
C THR A 66 -8.60 14.42 -16.55
N GLU A 67 -7.36 14.80 -16.89
CA GLU A 67 -6.50 15.47 -15.92
C GLU A 67 -7.02 16.88 -15.62
N PHE A 68 -6.97 17.28 -14.36
CA PHE A 68 -7.37 18.61 -13.92
C PHE A 68 -6.40 19.67 -14.46
N GLU A 69 -6.96 20.73 -15.04
CA GLU A 69 -6.24 21.87 -15.60
C GLU A 69 -6.61 23.12 -14.81
N MET A 70 -5.60 23.72 -14.18
CA MET A 70 -5.79 24.94 -13.39
C MET A 70 -6.31 26.08 -14.28
N GLY A 71 -7.41 26.72 -13.84
CA GLY A 71 -8.03 27.83 -14.54
C GLY A 71 -9.06 27.44 -15.60
N ARG A 72 -9.21 26.15 -15.93
CA ARG A 72 -10.30 25.66 -16.78
C ARG A 72 -11.62 25.63 -15.98
N LYS A 73 -12.72 25.99 -16.63
CA LYS A 73 -14.07 25.83 -16.08
C LYS A 73 -14.63 24.48 -16.48
N TYR A 74 -15.25 23.79 -15.53
CA TYR A 74 -15.84 22.47 -15.71
C TYR A 74 -17.34 22.53 -15.48
N GLY A 75 -18.10 21.83 -16.32
CA GLY A 75 -19.55 21.69 -16.24
C GLY A 75 -19.99 20.44 -15.48
N PRO A 76 -21.28 20.36 -15.10
CA PRO A 76 -21.86 19.17 -14.46
C PRO A 76 -21.62 17.90 -15.28
N GLY A 77 -21.29 16.81 -14.59
CA GLY A 77 -21.01 15.50 -15.18
C GLY A 77 -19.57 15.32 -15.67
N GLU A 78 -18.75 16.37 -15.74
CA GLU A 78 -17.32 16.23 -16.07
C GLU A 78 -16.58 15.47 -14.97
N LYS A 79 -15.69 14.57 -15.38
CA LYS A 79 -14.91 13.67 -14.51
C LYS A 79 -13.45 14.04 -14.61
N LEU A 80 -12.82 14.34 -13.46
CA LEU A 80 -11.47 14.90 -13.38
C LEU A 80 -10.62 14.17 -12.36
N TYR A 81 -9.31 14.11 -12.60
CA TYR A 81 -8.35 13.68 -11.59
C TYR A 81 -7.14 14.59 -11.53
N TYR A 82 -6.52 14.69 -10.37
CA TYR A 82 -5.27 15.42 -10.16
C TYR A 82 -4.24 14.50 -9.52
N ASN A 83 -3.15 14.23 -10.24
CA ASN A 83 -2.05 13.41 -9.77
C ASN A 83 -0.98 14.28 -9.09
N ASN A 84 -0.87 14.18 -7.76
CA ASN A 84 0.18 14.85 -7.02
C ASN A 84 1.41 13.94 -6.90
N ARG A 85 2.40 14.17 -7.77
CA ARG A 85 3.74 13.55 -7.74
C ARG A 85 3.76 12.02 -7.80
N GLY A 86 2.69 11.41 -8.30
CA GLY A 86 2.53 9.95 -8.36
C GLY A 86 2.39 9.31 -6.99
N LYS A 87 1.97 10.05 -5.95
CA LYS A 87 1.86 9.55 -4.56
C LYS A 87 0.52 9.87 -3.91
N ALA A 88 -0.15 10.93 -4.35
CA ALA A 88 -1.50 11.27 -3.94
C ALA A 88 -2.35 11.57 -5.17
N LEU A 89 -3.65 11.30 -5.07
CA LEU A 89 -4.58 11.36 -6.20
C LEU A 89 -5.92 11.95 -5.75
N ILE A 90 -6.38 13.00 -6.41
CA ILE A 90 -7.74 13.52 -6.26
C ILE A 90 -8.55 13.07 -7.46
N MET A 91 -9.77 12.60 -7.23
CA MET A 91 -10.74 12.22 -8.25
C MET A 91 -12.03 12.99 -7.98
N MET A 92 -12.67 13.49 -9.02
CA MET A 92 -13.85 14.35 -8.87
C MET A 92 -14.85 14.16 -10.00
N THR A 93 -16.13 14.07 -9.65
CA THR A 93 -17.25 14.15 -10.58
C THR A 93 -18.04 15.43 -10.30
N VAL A 94 -18.05 16.36 -11.25
CA VAL A 94 -18.65 17.69 -11.08
C VAL A 94 -20.16 17.58 -10.97
N GLY A 95 -20.74 18.15 -9.91
CA GLY A 95 -22.16 18.12 -9.66
C GLY A 95 -22.94 19.22 -10.38
N LYS A 96 -24.26 19.14 -10.33
CA LYS A 96 -25.17 20.15 -10.90
C LYS A 96 -25.19 21.45 -10.11
N ARG A 97 -24.97 21.36 -8.79
CA ARG A 97 -24.95 22.52 -7.89
C ARG A 97 -23.57 23.17 -7.88
N PRO A 98 -23.49 24.50 -7.68
CA PRO A 98 -22.21 25.19 -7.46
C PRO A 98 -21.47 24.60 -6.25
N VAL A 99 -20.15 24.54 -6.31
CA VAL A 99 -19.30 24.07 -5.19
C VAL A 99 -19.51 24.92 -3.92
N ALA A 100 -19.93 26.18 -4.07
CA ALA A 100 -20.29 27.06 -2.94
C ALA A 100 -21.46 26.52 -2.09
N ASP A 101 -22.32 25.67 -2.65
CA ASP A 101 -23.40 24.99 -1.91
C ASP A 101 -22.89 23.76 -1.15
N GLY A 102 -21.61 23.41 -1.33
CA GLY A 102 -20.93 22.27 -0.74
C GLY A 102 -20.58 21.16 -1.74
N PHE A 103 -19.87 20.16 -1.26
CA PHE A 103 -19.45 18.97 -2.01
C PHE A 103 -19.55 17.72 -1.12
N ARG A 104 -19.25 16.55 -1.67
CA ARG A 104 -19.16 15.28 -0.93
C ARG A 104 -17.73 14.79 -1.03
N LEU A 105 -17.06 14.69 0.12
CA LEU A 105 -15.66 14.32 0.20
C LEU A 105 -15.52 12.95 0.86
N ALA A 106 -14.82 12.05 0.19
CA ALA A 106 -14.26 10.83 0.78
C ALA A 106 -12.73 10.95 0.76
N VAL A 107 -12.09 10.67 1.89
CA VAL A 107 -10.63 10.71 2.00
C VAL A 107 -10.18 9.38 2.60
N ALA A 108 -9.16 8.79 2.00
CA ALA A 108 -8.46 7.63 2.51
C ALA A 108 -6.96 7.80 2.26
N HIS A 109 -6.12 7.19 3.09
CA HIS A 109 -4.70 7.13 2.81
C HIS A 109 -4.34 5.82 2.11
N THR A 110 -3.31 5.89 1.27
CA THR A 110 -2.83 4.75 0.47
C THR A 110 -1.38 4.40 0.77
N ASP A 111 -0.75 5.11 1.70
CA ASP A 111 0.49 4.66 2.31
C ASP A 111 0.22 3.64 3.42
N SER A 112 1.08 2.63 3.52
CA SER A 112 1.01 1.61 4.56
C SER A 112 2.38 1.44 5.23
N PRO A 113 2.44 0.91 6.47
CA PRO A 113 3.69 0.70 7.17
C PRO A 113 4.59 -0.26 6.38
N ARG A 114 5.87 0.09 6.24
CA ARG A 114 6.82 -0.60 5.35
C ARG A 114 8.26 -0.44 5.81
N LEU A 115 9.20 -0.98 5.04
CA LEU A 115 10.64 -0.80 5.25
C LEU A 115 11.22 0.01 4.09
N ASP A 116 11.54 1.27 4.33
CA ASP A 116 12.23 2.10 3.34
C ASP A 116 13.72 1.77 3.32
N VAL A 117 14.31 1.77 2.14
CA VAL A 117 15.73 1.51 1.94
C VAL A 117 16.53 2.79 2.28
N LYS A 118 17.57 2.67 3.11
CA LYS A 118 18.42 3.83 3.48
C LYS A 118 19.18 4.36 2.25
N PRO A 119 19.63 5.64 2.24
CA PRO A 119 20.33 6.23 1.08
C PRO A 119 21.63 5.52 0.68
N ASN A 120 22.33 4.90 1.64
CA ASN A 120 23.49 4.04 1.39
C ASN A 120 23.16 2.62 1.89
N PRO A 121 22.37 1.84 1.12
CA PRO A 121 21.75 0.65 1.65
C PRO A 121 22.62 -0.59 1.50
N LEU A 122 23.34 -0.69 0.38
CA LEU A 122 24.02 -1.91 0.00
C LEU A 122 25.36 -2.05 0.74
N TYR A 123 25.49 -3.11 1.52
CA TYR A 123 26.75 -3.46 2.17
C TYR A 123 26.96 -4.97 2.16
N GLU A 124 28.22 -5.39 2.29
CA GLU A 124 28.61 -6.78 2.50
C GLU A 124 28.99 -7.00 3.96
N ASP A 125 28.51 -8.09 4.53
CA ASP A 125 28.94 -8.59 5.84
C ASP A 125 28.91 -10.12 5.81
N THR A 126 29.97 -10.75 6.32
CA THR A 126 30.06 -12.22 6.44
C THR A 126 29.68 -12.95 5.13
N GLU A 127 30.23 -12.50 3.99
CA GLU A 127 30.00 -13.06 2.65
C GLU A 127 28.52 -13.04 2.22
N MET A 128 27.74 -12.10 2.74
CA MET A 128 26.37 -11.84 2.35
C MET A 128 26.17 -10.35 2.06
N ALA A 129 25.39 -10.05 1.03
CA ALA A 129 25.01 -8.69 0.71
C ALA A 129 23.64 -8.36 1.29
N TYR A 130 23.51 -7.15 1.85
CA TYR A 130 22.31 -6.69 2.52
C TYR A 130 21.91 -5.29 2.06
N PHE A 131 20.62 -4.99 2.15
CA PHE A 131 20.10 -3.64 2.14
C PHE A 131 19.75 -3.19 3.56
N LYS A 132 20.36 -2.08 3.99
CA LYS A 132 19.95 -1.37 5.21
C LYS A 132 18.61 -0.70 4.99
N THR A 133 17.73 -0.85 5.98
CA THR A 133 16.40 -0.23 5.95
C THR A 133 16.17 0.72 7.12
N HIS A 134 15.12 1.51 6.99
CA HIS A 134 14.51 2.30 8.04
C HIS A 134 13.00 2.06 7.96
N TYR A 135 12.37 1.70 9.07
CA TYR A 135 10.94 1.45 9.04
C TYR A 135 10.16 2.75 8.84
N TYR A 136 9.08 2.64 8.08
CA TYR A 136 8.11 3.69 7.80
C TYR A 136 6.81 3.35 8.52
N GLY A 137 6.27 4.31 9.28
CA GLY A 137 5.09 4.12 10.11
C GLY A 137 5.29 3.20 11.32
N GLY A 138 4.18 2.83 11.96
CA GLY A 138 4.16 2.09 13.22
C GLY A 138 4.26 0.57 13.07
N ILE A 139 5.40 0.02 12.63
CA ILE A 139 5.52 -1.44 12.47
C ILE A 139 5.75 -2.21 13.78
N LYS A 140 5.17 -3.42 13.85
CA LYS A 140 5.60 -4.47 14.79
C LYS A 140 6.81 -5.20 14.22
N LYS A 141 8.01 -4.70 14.51
CA LYS A 141 9.30 -5.15 13.92
C LYS A 141 9.48 -6.68 13.85
N TYR A 142 9.08 -7.40 14.89
CA TYR A 142 9.20 -8.86 14.95
C TYR A 142 8.30 -9.62 13.97
N GLN A 143 7.31 -8.98 13.34
CA GLN A 143 6.47 -9.58 12.29
C GLN A 143 7.05 -9.42 10.89
N TRP A 144 8.16 -8.69 10.75
CA TRP A 144 8.81 -8.42 9.47
C TRP A 144 10.01 -9.34 9.21
N THR A 145 10.42 -10.12 10.20
CA THR A 145 11.45 -11.15 10.04
C THR A 145 10.84 -12.44 9.51
N THR A 146 11.63 -13.23 8.78
CA THR A 146 11.27 -14.58 8.29
C THR A 146 10.04 -14.67 7.38
N ILE A 147 9.59 -13.54 6.82
CA ILE A 147 8.55 -13.49 5.77
C ILE A 147 9.17 -13.16 4.41
N PRO A 148 8.56 -13.60 3.30
CA PRO A 148 8.98 -13.16 1.98
C PRO A 148 8.63 -11.68 1.78
N LEU A 149 9.60 -10.93 1.28
CA LEU A 149 9.52 -9.51 0.95
C LEU A 149 9.72 -9.31 -0.55
N SER A 150 9.06 -8.29 -1.06
CA SER A 150 9.15 -7.76 -2.42
C SER A 150 9.71 -6.34 -2.34
N LEU A 151 10.44 -5.91 -3.37
CA LEU A 151 11.06 -4.59 -3.46
C LEU A 151 10.34 -3.74 -4.50
N HIS A 152 9.91 -2.56 -4.10
CA HIS A 152 9.14 -1.63 -4.90
C HIS A 152 9.76 -0.24 -4.87
N GLY A 153 9.50 0.56 -5.89
CA GLY A 153 9.72 1.99 -5.84
C GLY A 153 10.33 2.55 -7.11
N VAL A 154 11.07 3.65 -6.97
CA VAL A 154 11.69 4.34 -8.09
C VAL A 154 13.11 4.78 -7.77
N ILE A 155 13.94 4.84 -8.80
CA ILE A 155 15.31 5.37 -8.72
C ILE A 155 15.43 6.49 -9.75
N LYS A 156 15.77 7.70 -9.28
CA LYS A 156 16.09 8.84 -10.16
C LYS A 156 17.59 8.79 -10.47
N LYS A 157 17.95 8.62 -11.74
CA LYS A 157 19.34 8.62 -12.18
C LYS A 157 19.86 10.04 -12.39
N VAL A 158 21.19 10.17 -12.41
CA VAL A 158 21.89 11.45 -12.67
C VAL A 158 21.52 12.08 -14.01
N ASP A 159 21.23 11.27 -15.03
CA ASP A 159 20.78 11.74 -16.35
C ASP A 159 19.33 12.27 -16.37
N GLY A 160 18.64 12.24 -15.23
CA GLY A 160 17.26 12.69 -15.07
C GLY A 160 16.21 11.63 -15.37
N THR A 161 16.59 10.45 -15.86
CA THR A 161 15.67 9.34 -16.08
C THR A 161 15.20 8.75 -14.75
N THR A 162 14.00 8.17 -14.76
CA THR A 162 13.42 7.51 -13.60
C THR A 162 13.20 6.04 -13.95
N VAL A 163 13.77 5.15 -13.15
CA VAL A 163 13.60 3.71 -13.30
C VAL A 163 12.62 3.23 -12.25
N LYS A 164 11.60 2.46 -12.67
CA LYS A 164 10.66 1.80 -11.76
C LYS A 164 11.24 0.44 -11.35
N VAL A 165 11.24 0.17 -10.05
CA VAL A 165 11.67 -1.09 -9.47
C VAL A 165 10.44 -1.82 -8.96
N ASN A 166 10.28 -3.07 -9.42
CA ASN A 166 9.29 -4.01 -8.94
C ASN A 166 9.93 -5.41 -9.02
N ILE A 167 10.27 -5.99 -7.87
CA ILE A 167 10.92 -7.30 -7.77
C ILE A 167 10.22 -8.11 -6.69
N GLY A 168 9.83 -9.34 -7.01
CA GLY A 168 9.19 -10.26 -6.06
C GLY A 168 7.67 -10.21 -6.12
N GLU A 169 7.10 -9.68 -7.22
CA GLU A 169 5.66 -9.69 -7.48
C GLU A 169 5.27 -10.66 -8.58
N GLU A 170 6.13 -10.88 -9.57
CA GLU A 170 5.83 -11.76 -10.70
C GLU A 170 6.16 -13.22 -10.38
N GLU A 171 5.50 -14.15 -11.06
CA GLU A 171 5.83 -15.57 -10.92
C GLU A 171 7.27 -15.84 -11.39
N GLY A 172 8.08 -16.45 -10.52
CA GLY A 172 9.49 -16.72 -10.79
C GLY A 172 10.46 -15.59 -10.41
N ASP A 173 9.97 -14.43 -9.97
CA ASP A 173 10.84 -13.39 -9.40
C ASP A 173 11.52 -13.89 -8.10
N PRO A 174 12.75 -13.41 -7.82
CA PRO A 174 13.36 -13.63 -6.52
C PRO A 174 12.59 -12.89 -5.43
N LEU A 175 12.54 -13.50 -4.25
CA LEU A 175 12.00 -12.92 -3.03
C LEU A 175 13.13 -12.63 -2.05
N PHE A 176 12.90 -11.67 -1.18
CA PHE A 176 13.85 -11.30 -0.14
C PHE A 176 13.33 -11.66 1.25
N CYS A 177 14.19 -11.62 2.26
CA CYS A 177 13.74 -11.75 3.64
C CYS A 177 14.69 -11.03 4.60
N ILE A 178 14.22 -10.83 5.82
CA ILE A 178 15.05 -10.44 6.96
C ILE A 178 15.22 -11.68 7.83
N THR A 179 16.46 -12.07 8.08
CA THR A 179 16.78 -13.26 8.88
C THR A 179 16.53 -13.01 10.37
N ASP A 180 16.12 -14.04 11.10
CA ASP A 180 16.03 -14.02 12.57
C ASP A 180 16.87 -15.14 13.18
N LEU A 181 17.24 -14.97 14.45
CA LEU A 181 18.01 -15.95 15.20
C LEU A 181 17.16 -17.19 15.49
N LEU A 182 17.66 -18.35 15.05
CA LEU A 182 17.01 -19.63 15.29
C LEU A 182 16.80 -19.91 16.80
N PRO A 183 15.71 -20.60 17.18
CA PRO A 183 15.30 -20.73 18.59
C PRO A 183 16.36 -21.38 19.49
N HIS A 184 17.19 -22.29 18.95
CA HIS A 184 18.26 -22.95 19.70
C HIS A 184 19.33 -22.01 20.26
N LEU A 185 19.52 -20.83 19.63
CA LEU A 185 20.45 -19.79 20.07
C LEU A 185 19.75 -18.53 20.59
N ALA A 186 18.42 -18.46 20.49
CA ALA A 186 17.63 -17.27 20.77
C ALA A 186 17.22 -17.11 22.25
N ARG A 187 17.79 -17.87 23.20
CA ARG A 187 17.37 -17.83 24.62
C ARG A 187 17.31 -16.40 25.18
N ASN A 188 18.39 -15.64 25.02
CA ASN A 188 18.46 -14.25 25.50
C ASN A 188 17.55 -13.30 24.70
N GLN A 189 17.30 -13.59 23.42
CA GLN A 189 16.42 -12.79 22.58
C GLN A 189 14.96 -12.96 22.99
N MET A 190 14.55 -14.19 23.30
CA MET A 190 13.18 -14.54 23.72
C MET A 190 12.83 -14.03 25.12
N GLU A 191 13.81 -13.69 25.96
CA GLU A 191 13.58 -13.03 27.26
C GLU A 191 13.25 -11.54 27.13
N LYS A 192 13.49 -10.92 25.96
CA LYS A 192 13.19 -9.51 25.72
C LYS A 192 11.68 -9.29 25.54
N PRO A 193 11.14 -8.12 25.93
CA PRO A 193 9.78 -7.76 25.58
C PRO A 193 9.63 -7.65 24.05
N ALA A 194 8.45 -7.94 23.51
CA ALA A 194 8.20 -8.00 22.07
C ALA A 194 8.67 -6.76 21.28
N SER A 195 8.58 -5.57 21.88
CA SER A 195 9.04 -4.31 21.27
C SER A 195 10.57 -4.18 21.14
N LYS A 196 11.34 -5.06 21.81
CA LYS A 196 12.81 -5.09 21.83
C LYS A 196 13.41 -6.41 21.34
N VAL A 197 12.58 -7.39 20.96
CA VAL A 197 13.04 -8.68 20.42
C VAL A 197 13.84 -8.45 19.13
N ILE A 198 13.35 -7.56 18.27
CA ILE A 198 14.00 -7.09 17.04
C ILE A 198 14.14 -5.57 17.10
N GLU A 199 15.36 -5.09 16.94
CA GLU A 199 15.67 -3.66 16.86
C GLU A 199 15.56 -3.15 15.41
N GLY A 200 15.33 -1.85 15.23
CA GLY A 200 15.13 -1.27 13.89
C GLY A 200 16.35 -1.45 12.98
N GLU A 201 17.56 -1.30 13.54
CA GLU A 201 18.82 -1.47 12.81
C GLU A 201 19.12 -2.93 12.42
N GLN A 202 18.35 -3.90 12.94
CA GLN A 202 18.47 -5.31 12.57
C GLN A 202 17.61 -5.68 11.35
N LEU A 203 16.75 -4.77 10.87
CA LEU A 203 15.85 -5.01 9.75
C LEU A 203 16.57 -4.90 8.40
N ASN A 204 17.67 -5.61 8.23
CA ASN A 204 18.46 -5.60 7.00
C ASN A 204 17.98 -6.73 6.08
N ILE A 205 17.69 -6.39 4.83
CA ILE A 205 17.15 -7.33 3.85
C ILE A 205 18.32 -8.09 3.23
N LEU A 206 18.28 -9.42 3.25
CA LEU A 206 19.27 -10.25 2.58
C LEU A 206 19.06 -10.17 1.06
N MET A 207 20.09 -9.72 0.34
CA MET A 207 20.07 -9.52 -1.11
C MET A 207 20.70 -10.69 -1.88
N GLY A 208 21.65 -11.40 -1.27
CA GLY A 208 22.27 -12.60 -1.83
C GLY A 208 23.62 -12.94 -1.20
N CYS A 209 24.20 -14.06 -1.63
CA CYS A 209 25.45 -14.60 -1.07
C CYS A 209 26.46 -15.09 -2.13
N TRP A 210 26.13 -15.01 -3.43
CA TRP A 210 27.04 -15.45 -4.49
C TRP A 210 28.09 -14.38 -4.77
N PRO A 211 29.40 -14.71 -4.73
CA PRO A 211 30.46 -13.74 -5.01
C PRO A 211 30.65 -13.55 -6.52
N PHE A 212 31.09 -12.35 -6.90
CA PHE A 212 31.62 -12.10 -8.24
C PHE A 212 32.91 -12.89 -8.45
N ALA A 213 33.05 -13.52 -9.62
CA ALA A 213 34.16 -14.43 -9.94
C ALA A 213 35.45 -13.68 -10.31
N ASP A 214 36.02 -12.95 -9.35
CA ASP A 214 37.34 -12.31 -9.45
C ASP A 214 38.05 -12.34 -8.09
N GLU A 215 39.29 -12.86 -8.06
CA GLU A 215 40.08 -12.93 -6.83
C GLU A 215 40.62 -11.58 -6.36
N LYS A 216 40.76 -10.60 -7.26
CA LYS A 216 41.39 -9.30 -6.99
C LYS A 216 40.43 -8.27 -6.40
N VAL A 217 39.13 -8.57 -6.42
CA VAL A 217 38.08 -7.65 -5.96
C VAL A 217 37.73 -7.92 -4.49
N SER A 218 37.62 -6.86 -3.69
CA SER A 218 37.00 -6.87 -2.36
C SER A 218 35.49 -6.68 -2.45
N GLU A 219 34.74 -7.12 -1.44
CA GLU A 219 33.26 -7.01 -1.43
C GLU A 219 32.61 -7.71 -2.65
N LYS A 220 32.98 -8.98 -2.88
CA LYS A 220 32.63 -9.71 -4.10
C LYS A 220 31.13 -9.96 -4.22
N VAL A 221 30.44 -10.18 -3.12
CA VAL A 221 28.99 -10.44 -3.10
C VAL A 221 28.24 -9.15 -3.35
N LYS A 222 28.66 -8.05 -2.72
CA LYS A 222 28.14 -6.70 -3.01
C LYS A 222 28.34 -6.36 -4.48
N LEU A 223 29.53 -6.56 -5.05
CA LEU A 223 29.77 -6.33 -6.47
C LEU A 223 28.82 -7.16 -7.35
N ASN A 224 28.61 -8.43 -7.01
CA ASN A 224 27.72 -9.30 -7.78
C ASN A 224 26.28 -8.78 -7.78
N ILE A 225 25.74 -8.41 -6.61
CA ILE A 225 24.40 -7.79 -6.51
C ILE A 225 24.34 -6.50 -7.34
N MET A 226 25.37 -5.65 -7.23
CA MET A 226 25.39 -4.38 -7.93
C MET A 226 25.52 -4.56 -9.45
N SER A 227 26.23 -5.60 -9.91
CA SER A 227 26.29 -6.00 -11.32
C SER A 227 24.91 -6.42 -11.84
N MET A 228 24.16 -7.24 -11.09
CA MET A 228 22.81 -7.66 -11.47
C MET A 228 21.83 -6.47 -11.56
N LEU A 229 21.91 -5.55 -10.59
CA LEU A 229 21.09 -4.34 -10.59
C LEU A 229 21.48 -3.39 -11.74
N ASN A 230 22.77 -3.30 -12.07
CA ASN A 230 23.23 -2.53 -13.21
C ASN A 230 22.76 -3.15 -14.53
N GLU A 231 22.83 -4.47 -14.70
CA GLU A 231 22.34 -5.16 -15.89
C GLU A 231 20.83 -4.97 -16.09
N LYS A 232 20.05 -5.12 -15.01
CA LYS A 232 18.58 -5.03 -15.08
C LYS A 232 18.07 -3.59 -15.24
N TYR A 233 18.66 -2.63 -14.54
CA TYR A 233 18.12 -1.28 -14.41
C TYR A 233 19.06 -0.16 -14.89
N GLY A 234 20.31 -0.49 -15.25
CA GLY A 234 21.31 0.50 -15.64
C GLY A 234 21.68 1.47 -14.53
N ILE A 235 21.52 1.07 -13.26
CA ILE A 235 21.84 1.90 -12.09
C ILE A 235 23.25 1.61 -11.56
N VAL A 236 23.83 2.60 -10.90
CA VAL A 236 25.07 2.46 -10.11
C VAL A 236 24.78 2.71 -8.64
N GLU A 237 25.70 2.34 -7.75
CA GLU A 237 25.48 2.42 -6.29
C GLU A 237 25.10 3.84 -5.83
N SER A 238 25.68 4.89 -6.43
CA SER A 238 25.36 6.28 -6.07
C SER A 238 23.92 6.70 -6.41
N ASP A 239 23.24 5.98 -7.31
CA ASP A 239 21.84 6.29 -7.65
C ASP A 239 20.88 5.97 -6.48
N PHE A 240 21.30 5.18 -5.48
CA PHE A 240 20.50 4.96 -4.27
C PHE A 240 20.28 6.23 -3.45
N LEU A 241 21.14 7.24 -3.59
CA LEU A 241 20.98 8.54 -2.89
C LEU A 241 19.70 9.27 -3.30
N SER A 242 19.20 9.01 -4.51
CA SER A 242 17.97 9.56 -5.08
C SER A 242 16.93 8.47 -5.35
N ALA A 243 17.03 7.36 -4.63
CA ALA A 243 16.07 6.27 -4.68
C ALA A 243 14.99 6.43 -3.60
N GLU A 244 13.76 6.11 -3.98
CA GLU A 244 12.66 5.87 -3.07
C GLU A 244 12.25 4.41 -3.24
N LEU A 245 12.98 3.52 -2.57
CA LEU A 245 12.69 2.09 -2.56
C LEU A 245 12.12 1.68 -1.20
N CYS A 246 11.16 0.76 -1.24
CA CYS A 246 10.61 0.14 -0.06
C CYS A 246 10.46 -1.36 -0.24
N ALA A 247 10.60 -2.09 0.86
CA ALA A 247 10.25 -3.49 0.95
C ALA A 247 8.91 -3.68 1.66
N VAL A 248 8.08 -4.54 1.08
CA VAL A 248 6.74 -4.89 1.57
C VAL A 248 6.55 -6.41 1.50
N PRO A 249 5.67 -7.01 2.34
CA PRO A 249 5.36 -8.44 2.27
C PRO A 249 4.97 -8.87 0.86
N ALA A 250 5.56 -9.96 0.36
CA ALA A 250 5.33 -10.46 -0.99
C ALA A 250 4.00 -11.24 -1.15
N TYR A 251 3.27 -11.45 -0.05
CA TYR A 251 2.00 -12.17 -0.08
C TYR A 251 1.00 -11.50 -1.03
N LYS A 252 0.35 -12.32 -1.86
CA LYS A 252 -0.79 -11.86 -2.68
C LYS A 252 -2.05 -11.82 -1.81
N PRO A 253 -3.01 -10.93 -2.10
CA PRO A 253 -4.33 -10.96 -1.48
C PRO A 253 -4.99 -12.33 -1.72
N GLN A 254 -5.58 -12.92 -0.68
CA GLN A 254 -6.24 -14.23 -0.73
C GLN A 254 -7.52 -14.23 0.10
N ASP A 255 -8.41 -15.17 -0.20
CA ASP A 255 -9.54 -15.46 0.69
C ASP A 255 -9.02 -16.17 1.96
N TYR A 256 -9.60 -15.82 3.11
CA TYR A 256 -9.26 -16.34 4.43
C TYR A 256 -10.48 -16.99 5.09
N GLY A 257 -10.22 -18.04 5.89
CA GLY A 257 -11.26 -18.84 6.55
C GLY A 257 -11.69 -20.05 5.70
N LEU A 258 -12.20 -21.11 6.37
CA LEU A 258 -12.72 -22.30 5.68
C LEU A 258 -13.90 -21.98 4.76
N ASP A 259 -14.64 -20.92 5.11
CA ASP A 259 -15.79 -20.42 4.38
C ASP A 259 -15.43 -19.32 3.37
N ARG A 260 -14.15 -18.91 3.31
CA ARG A 260 -13.64 -17.86 2.40
C ARG A 260 -14.35 -16.51 2.58
N SER A 261 -14.86 -16.24 3.79
CA SER A 261 -15.66 -15.05 4.09
C SER A 261 -14.83 -13.78 4.33
N MET A 262 -13.50 -13.91 4.42
CA MET A 262 -12.58 -12.81 4.71
C MET A 262 -11.53 -12.67 3.63
N ILE A 263 -10.88 -11.51 3.56
CA ILE A 263 -9.71 -11.28 2.70
C ILE A 263 -8.52 -11.02 3.62
N GLY A 264 -7.40 -11.70 3.34
CA GLY A 264 -6.11 -11.41 3.97
C GLY A 264 -5.14 -10.83 2.95
N ALA A 265 -4.56 -9.68 3.27
CA ALA A 265 -3.57 -9.01 2.45
C ALA A 265 -2.72 -8.04 3.28
N TYR A 266 -1.55 -7.68 2.77
CA TYR A 266 -0.80 -6.52 3.26
C TYR A 266 -1.48 -5.22 2.82
N GLY A 267 -1.36 -4.16 3.63
CA GLY A 267 -1.80 -2.81 3.27
C GLY A 267 -3.31 -2.60 3.24
N GLN A 268 -4.10 -3.43 3.93
CA GLN A 268 -5.55 -3.18 4.06
C GLN A 268 -5.86 -1.86 4.77
N ASP A 269 -4.94 -1.42 5.62
CA ASP A 269 -4.94 -0.11 6.27
C ASP A 269 -4.28 0.93 5.33
N ASP A 270 -4.98 1.91 4.77
CA ASP A 270 -6.44 2.12 4.72
C ASP A 270 -7.01 1.83 3.31
N SER A 271 -6.35 0.92 2.57
CA SER A 271 -6.77 0.51 1.23
C SER A 271 -8.20 -0.03 1.17
N VAL A 272 -8.74 -0.57 2.27
CA VAL A 272 -10.14 -1.01 2.34
C VAL A 272 -11.10 0.15 2.12
N SER A 273 -10.85 1.30 2.75
CA SER A 273 -11.64 2.51 2.59
C SER A 273 -11.33 3.18 1.26
N ALA A 274 -10.05 3.20 0.87
CA ALA A 274 -9.61 3.78 -0.40
C ALA A 274 -10.29 3.10 -1.59
N TYR A 275 -10.30 1.77 -1.64
CA TYR A 275 -10.96 1.03 -2.72
C TYR A 275 -12.47 1.23 -2.73
N ALA A 276 -13.12 1.23 -1.56
CA ALA A 276 -14.56 1.49 -1.47
C ALA A 276 -14.93 2.89 -2.00
N ALA A 277 -14.15 3.91 -1.62
CA ALA A 277 -14.33 5.28 -2.10
C ALA A 277 -14.04 5.42 -3.60
N PHE A 278 -13.02 4.72 -4.09
CA PHE A 278 -12.66 4.68 -5.50
C PHE A 278 -13.77 4.08 -6.36
N ALA A 279 -14.27 2.89 -5.98
CA ALA A 279 -15.37 2.24 -6.68
C ALA A 279 -16.63 3.12 -6.68
N ALA A 280 -16.96 3.75 -5.55
CA ALA A 280 -18.09 4.67 -5.46
C ALA A 280 -17.94 5.91 -6.36
N GLU A 281 -16.73 6.47 -6.48
CA GLU A 281 -16.44 7.61 -7.35
C GLU A 281 -16.49 7.22 -8.84
N LEU A 282 -16.04 6.01 -9.20
CA LEU A 282 -16.19 5.50 -10.57
C LEU A 282 -17.67 5.34 -10.95
N ASP A 283 -18.49 4.84 -10.02
CA ASP A 283 -19.93 4.62 -10.20
C ASP A 283 -20.78 5.89 -10.13
N ALA A 284 -20.23 7.01 -9.65
CA ALA A 284 -20.91 8.29 -9.60
C ALA A 284 -21.32 8.76 -11.02
N LYS A 285 -22.62 9.03 -11.19
CA LYS A 285 -23.23 9.52 -12.44
C LYS A 285 -24.17 10.67 -12.14
N ASP A 286 -23.94 11.80 -12.80
CA ASP A 286 -24.75 13.02 -12.72
C ASP A 286 -25.13 13.47 -11.29
N PRO A 287 -24.17 13.56 -10.34
CA PRO A 287 -24.48 13.85 -8.95
C PRO A 287 -25.01 15.29 -8.78
N ASP A 288 -25.85 15.51 -7.76
CA ASP A 288 -26.36 16.85 -7.47
C ASP A 288 -25.28 17.76 -6.89
N PHE A 289 -24.46 17.23 -5.96
CA PHE A 289 -23.29 17.89 -5.40
C PHE A 289 -22.03 17.27 -6.01
N THR A 290 -20.99 18.07 -6.26
CA THR A 290 -19.68 17.56 -6.68
C THR A 290 -19.19 16.51 -5.70
N THR A 291 -18.80 15.33 -6.20
CA THR A 291 -18.15 14.29 -5.40
C THR A 291 -16.65 14.39 -5.59
N ILE A 292 -15.90 14.18 -4.52
CA ILE A 292 -14.45 14.25 -4.49
C ILE A 292 -13.95 13.07 -3.67
N THR A 293 -13.08 12.25 -4.25
CA THR A 293 -12.34 11.20 -3.56
C THR A 293 -10.86 11.55 -3.55
N VAL A 294 -10.22 11.46 -2.38
CA VAL A 294 -8.81 11.81 -2.20
C VAL A 294 -8.06 10.61 -1.65
N PHE A 295 -7.00 10.22 -2.36
CA PHE A 295 -5.95 9.35 -1.87
C PHE A 295 -4.78 10.21 -1.40
N THR A 296 -4.44 10.10 -0.12
CA THR A 296 -3.29 10.78 0.49
C THR A 296 -2.16 9.80 0.81
N ASP A 297 -0.96 10.35 0.95
CA ASP A 297 0.23 9.69 1.50
C ASP A 297 0.50 10.25 2.92
N LYS A 298 1.51 9.72 3.59
CA LYS A 298 2.07 10.22 4.85
C LYS A 298 1.23 10.07 6.11
N GLU A 299 0.04 9.48 6.07
CA GLU A 299 -0.80 9.33 7.26
C GLU A 299 -0.05 8.59 8.38
N GLU A 300 0.61 7.48 8.00
CA GLU A 300 1.31 6.57 8.91
C GLU A 300 2.49 7.23 9.65
N THR A 301 2.89 8.43 9.21
CA THR A 301 3.99 9.21 9.80
C THR A 301 3.57 10.58 10.34
N GLY A 302 2.27 10.90 10.35
CA GLY A 302 1.72 12.15 10.89
C GLY A 302 1.10 13.10 9.85
N SER A 303 0.95 12.66 8.60
CA SER A 303 0.41 13.43 7.46
C SER A 303 1.24 14.63 7.00
N ASP A 304 2.51 14.69 7.40
CA ASP A 304 3.45 15.76 7.03
C ASP A 304 4.05 15.55 5.63
N GLY A 305 4.28 16.65 4.89
CA GLY A 305 4.98 16.66 3.61
C GLY A 305 4.09 16.93 2.40
N ASN A 306 4.70 17.04 1.21
CA ASN A 306 4.05 17.57 -0.01
C ASN A 306 2.87 16.72 -0.55
N THR A 307 2.71 15.51 -0.04
CA THR A 307 1.72 14.51 -0.48
C THR A 307 0.78 14.09 0.65
N GLY A 308 0.99 14.62 1.85
CA GLY A 308 0.14 14.39 3.02
C GLY A 308 -1.01 15.38 3.13
N MET A 309 -2.00 15.04 3.96
CA MET A 309 -3.24 15.81 4.11
C MET A 309 -2.99 17.23 4.66
N GLN A 310 -1.87 17.47 5.34
CA GLN A 310 -1.53 18.82 5.83
C GLN A 310 -0.99 19.77 4.76
N SER A 311 -0.91 19.35 3.50
CA SER A 311 -0.29 20.13 2.44
C SER A 311 -1.27 20.88 1.55
N LEU A 312 -0.74 21.82 0.76
CA LEU A 312 -1.52 22.76 -0.05
C LEU A 312 -2.14 22.13 -1.32
N PHE A 313 -1.94 20.84 -1.60
CA PHE A 313 -2.46 20.26 -2.84
C PHE A 313 -3.96 19.97 -2.81
N LEU A 314 -4.55 19.82 -1.62
CA LEU A 314 -5.99 19.66 -1.39
C LEU A 314 -6.71 21.00 -1.54
#